data_AF-A0A0L6V643-F1
#
_entry.id   AF-A0A0L6V643-F1
#
_cell.length_a   1.000
_cell.length_b   1.000
_cell.length_c   1.000
_cell.angle_alpha   90.00
_cell.angle_beta   90.00
_cell.angle_gamma   90.00
#
_symmetry.space_group_name_H-M   'P 1'
#
loop_
_entity.id
_entity.type
_entity.pdbx_description
1 polymer ?
#
loop_
_entity_poly.entity_id
_entity_poly.type
_entity_poly.pdbx_seq_one_letter_code
_entity_poly.pdbx_strand_id
1 'polypeptide(L)'
;MWESLRLAHQDSTSGGRMYWLRKLVQSKMSGKDFESHITKMGGYAEKLNSLITFGNPLTADNVSSAALLISLPPDWINCVSSLMNDERVPSTQIVSALKQELLRRRAHLEEPTPISVSNAKSKLVSQSSRQSSFCSFCKQPGHDLLNCNNVSEVLQDYKSKRHQEYLSQNPRWPHNRGRAG
;
A
#
# COMPACT_ATOMS: atom_id res chain seq x y z
N MET A 1 -30.16 -15.00 8.24
CA MET A 1 -29.46 -13.81 8.76
C MET A 1 -28.01 -14.12 9.08
N TRP A 2 -27.70 -15.02 10.03
CA TRP A 2 -26.32 -15.44 10.34
C TRP A 2 -25.57 -16.06 9.16
N GLU A 3 -26.26 -16.87 8.35
CA GLU A 3 -25.67 -17.46 7.14
C GLU A 3 -25.29 -16.42 6.10
N SER A 4 -26.13 -15.40 5.91
CA SER A 4 -25.88 -14.28 5.01
C SER A 4 -24.70 -13.41 5.49
N LEU A 5 -24.57 -13.22 6.80
CA LEU A 5 -23.43 -12.52 7.41
C LEU A 5 -22.13 -13.32 7.26
N ARG A 6 -22.21 -14.64 7.48
CA ARG A 6 -21.09 -15.58 7.29
C ARG A 6 -20.62 -15.58 5.84
N LEU A 7 -21.52 -15.65 4.88
CA LEU A 7 -21.21 -15.58 3.45
C LEU A 7 -20.62 -14.23 3.04
N ALA A 8 -21.12 -13.11 3.58
CA ALA A 8 -20.57 -11.79 3.31
C ALA A 8 -19.16 -11.58 3.89
N HIS A 9 -18.77 -12.34 4.92
CA HIS A 9 -17.43 -12.31 5.52
C HIS A 9 -16.52 -13.46 5.07
N GLN A 10 -17.07 -14.46 4.37
CA GLN A 10 -16.28 -15.54 3.81
C GLN A 10 -15.65 -15.02 2.51
N ASP A 11 -14.35 -14.74 2.58
CA ASP A 11 -13.56 -14.27 1.46
C ASP A 11 -13.44 -15.32 0.35
N SER A 12 -14.50 -15.45 -0.46
CA SER A 12 -14.60 -16.38 -1.60
C SER A 12 -13.87 -15.88 -2.85
N THR A 13 -13.11 -14.79 -2.72
CA THR A 13 -12.39 -14.16 -3.82
C THR A 13 -11.22 -15.02 -4.30
N SER A 14 -10.68 -14.67 -5.46
CA SER A 14 -9.42 -15.25 -5.91
C SER A 14 -8.28 -14.91 -4.96
N GLY A 15 -8.32 -13.72 -4.34
CA GLY A 15 -7.39 -13.31 -3.30
C GLY A 15 -7.41 -14.23 -2.09
N GLY A 16 -8.60 -14.57 -1.58
CA GLY A 16 -8.75 -15.47 -0.43
C GLY A 16 -8.13 -16.85 -0.66
N ARG A 17 -8.44 -17.49 -1.80
CA ARG A 17 -7.83 -18.79 -2.17
C ARG A 17 -6.32 -18.70 -2.32
N MET A 18 -5.83 -17.70 -3.06
CA MET A 18 -4.40 -17.51 -3.29
C MET A 18 -3.66 -17.15 -1.99
N TYR A 19 -4.30 -16.43 -1.08
CA TYR A 19 -3.75 -16.08 0.22
C TYR A 19 -3.54 -17.33 1.09
N TRP A 20 -4.56 -18.17 1.24
CA TRP A 20 -4.41 -19.40 2.04
C TRP A 20 -3.46 -20.40 1.38
N LEU A 21 -3.48 -20.51 0.06
CA LEU A 21 -2.49 -21.30 -0.68
C LEU A 21 -1.07 -20.80 -0.42
N ARG A 22 -0.84 -19.48 -0.48
CA ARG A 22 0.45 -18.87 -0.15
C ARG A 22 0.86 -19.15 1.30
N LYS A 23 -0.05 -19.01 2.27
CA LYS A 23 0.24 -19.32 3.67
C LYS A 23 0.63 -20.78 3.87
N LEU A 24 -0.05 -21.70 3.20
CA LEU A 24 0.25 -23.13 3.23
C LEU A 24 1.65 -23.41 2.64
N VAL A 25 1.95 -22.87 1.46
CA VAL A 25 3.21 -23.13 0.74
C VAL A 25 4.41 -22.43 1.39
N GLN A 26 4.25 -21.22 1.93
CA GLN A 26 5.34 -20.47 2.57
C GLN A 26 5.59 -20.86 4.03
N SER A 27 4.67 -21.60 4.66
CA SER A 27 4.86 -22.05 6.04
C SER A 27 6.09 -22.93 6.13
N LYS A 28 7.03 -22.55 6.99
CA LYS A 28 8.19 -23.39 7.34
C LYS A 28 8.17 -23.63 8.83
N MET A 29 8.56 -24.83 9.24
CA MET A 29 8.74 -25.15 10.65
C MET A 29 9.87 -24.28 11.22
N SER A 30 9.57 -23.59 12.32
CA SER A 30 10.55 -22.82 13.07
C SER A 30 10.63 -23.39 14.48
N GLY A 31 11.82 -23.76 14.93
CA GLY A 31 12.01 -24.38 16.25
C GLY A 31 11.76 -25.89 16.24
N LYS A 32 11.40 -26.44 17.41
CA LYS A 32 11.31 -27.90 17.65
C LYS A 32 9.89 -28.42 17.80
N ASP A 33 8.89 -27.55 17.88
CA ASP A 33 7.49 -27.94 18.09
C ASP A 33 6.83 -28.31 16.75
N PHE A 34 6.96 -29.59 16.42
CA PHE A 34 6.42 -30.19 15.21
C PHE A 34 4.89 -30.29 15.23
N GLU A 35 4.29 -30.62 16.37
CA GLU A 35 2.84 -30.80 16.51
C GLU A 35 2.08 -29.49 16.29
N SER A 36 2.59 -28.39 16.85
CA SER A 36 2.04 -27.05 16.61
C SER A 36 2.17 -26.65 15.13
N HIS A 37 3.28 -27.00 14.48
CA HIS A 37 3.44 -26.73 13.05
C HIS A 37 2.43 -27.51 12.19
N ILE A 38 2.22 -28.81 12.45
CA ILE A 38 1.20 -29.61 11.75
C ILE A 38 -0.18 -29.02 11.96
N THR A 39 -0.54 -28.70 13.22
CA THR A 39 -1.85 -28.14 13.55
C THR A 39 -2.10 -26.83 12.78
N LYS A 40 -1.09 -25.96 12.73
CA LYS A 40 -1.15 -24.70 11.96
C LYS A 40 -1.31 -24.95 10.45
N MET A 41 -0.58 -25.90 9.90
CA MET A 41 -0.69 -26.30 8.49
C MET A 41 -2.08 -26.85 8.16
N GLY A 42 -2.63 -27.70 9.03
CA GLY A 42 -4.00 -28.20 8.95
C GLY A 42 -5.02 -27.07 8.91
N GLY A 43 -4.89 -26.09 9.81
CA GLY A 43 -5.79 -24.93 9.82
C GLY A 43 -5.69 -24.05 8.57
N TYR A 44 -4.55 -23.98 7.89
CA TYR A 44 -4.45 -23.31 6.58
C TYR A 44 -5.14 -24.12 5.48
N ALA A 45 -4.99 -25.45 5.47
CA ALA A 45 -5.65 -26.33 4.52
C ALA A 45 -7.18 -26.31 4.68
N GLU A 46 -7.70 -26.31 5.91
CA GLU A 46 -9.14 -26.21 6.19
C GLU A 46 -9.72 -24.90 5.66
N LYS A 47 -9.03 -23.77 5.89
CA LYS A 47 -9.47 -22.46 5.39
C LYS A 47 -9.44 -22.41 3.87
N LEU A 48 -8.38 -22.92 3.23
CA LEU A 48 -8.34 -23.03 1.77
C LEU A 48 -9.50 -23.89 1.25
N ASN A 49 -9.73 -25.07 1.85
CA ASN A 49 -10.79 -25.98 1.46
C ASN A 49 -12.18 -25.35 1.61
N SER A 50 -12.39 -24.53 2.64
CA SER A 50 -13.66 -23.81 2.84
C SER A 50 -14.01 -22.82 1.73
N LEU A 51 -13.02 -22.40 0.93
CA LEU A 51 -13.20 -21.48 -0.20
C LEU A 51 -13.31 -22.19 -1.54
N ILE A 52 -13.04 -23.49 -1.59
CA ILE A 52 -13.13 -24.30 -2.80
C ILE A 52 -14.55 -24.86 -2.86
N THR A 53 -15.29 -24.48 -3.90
CA THR A 53 -16.65 -24.98 -4.13
C THR A 53 -16.79 -25.45 -5.58
N PHE A 54 -17.86 -26.17 -5.90
CA PHE A 54 -18.15 -26.58 -7.28
C PHE A 54 -18.22 -25.36 -8.23
N GLY A 55 -18.81 -24.26 -7.77
CA GLY A 55 -18.89 -23.01 -8.51
C GLY A 55 -17.61 -22.18 -8.48
N ASN A 56 -16.63 -22.52 -7.66
CA ASN A 56 -15.39 -21.77 -7.51
C ASN A 56 -14.21 -22.70 -7.18
N PRO A 57 -13.76 -23.51 -8.15
CA PRO A 57 -12.71 -24.50 -7.93
C PRO A 57 -11.34 -23.83 -7.76
N LEU A 58 -10.40 -24.55 -7.12
CA LEU A 58 -8.99 -24.20 -7.20
C LEU A 58 -8.45 -24.60 -8.57
N THR A 59 -7.97 -23.62 -9.34
CA THR A 59 -7.48 -23.84 -10.71
C THR A 59 -5.96 -23.75 -10.80
N ALA A 60 -5.39 -24.27 -11.89
CA ALA A 60 -3.97 -24.10 -12.20
C ALA A 60 -3.57 -22.60 -12.26
N ASP A 61 -4.47 -21.75 -12.72
CA ASP A 61 -4.27 -20.30 -12.79
C ASP A 61 -4.07 -19.67 -11.40
N ASN A 62 -4.84 -20.11 -10.40
CA ASN A 62 -4.66 -19.68 -9.01
C ASN A 62 -3.30 -20.13 -8.46
N VAL A 63 -2.87 -21.36 -8.78
CA VAL A 63 -1.57 -21.89 -8.36
C VAL A 63 -0.42 -21.11 -9.00
N SER A 64 -0.46 -20.90 -10.32
CA SER A 64 0.53 -20.11 -11.05
C SER A 64 0.63 -18.69 -10.51
N SER A 65 -0.51 -18.04 -10.27
CA SER A 65 -0.56 -16.69 -9.71
C SER A 65 0.00 -16.64 -8.29
N ALA A 66 -0.37 -17.61 -7.43
CA ALA A 66 0.15 -17.66 -6.06
C ALA A 66 1.66 -17.89 -6.05
N ALA A 67 2.17 -18.80 -6.89
CA ALA A 67 3.60 -19.05 -7.06
C ALA A 67 4.34 -17.78 -7.50
N LEU A 68 3.83 -17.08 -8.52
CA LEU A 68 4.40 -15.83 -8.98
C LEU A 68 4.48 -14.79 -7.85
N LEU A 69 3.38 -14.60 -7.12
CA LEU A 69 3.37 -13.66 -6.00
C LEU A 69 4.34 -14.10 -4.89
N ILE A 70 4.41 -15.38 -4.55
CA ILE A 70 5.36 -15.92 -3.55
C ILE A 70 6.81 -15.62 -3.92
N SER A 71 7.15 -15.65 -5.20
CA SER A 71 8.49 -15.39 -5.72
C SER A 71 8.88 -13.91 -5.76
N LEU A 72 7.93 -12.99 -5.57
CA LEU A 72 8.19 -11.55 -5.62
C LEU A 72 8.47 -10.96 -4.23
N PRO A 73 9.27 -9.89 -4.16
CA PRO A 73 9.45 -9.14 -2.92
C PRO A 73 8.12 -8.56 -2.38
N PRO A 74 7.96 -8.40 -1.05
CA PRO A 74 6.68 -8.02 -0.44
C PRO A 74 6.09 -6.68 -0.94
N ASP A 75 6.94 -5.74 -1.32
CA ASP A 75 6.56 -4.41 -1.81
C ASP A 75 5.89 -4.44 -3.19
N TRP A 76 5.96 -5.56 -3.93
CA TRP A 76 5.25 -5.74 -5.20
C TRP A 76 3.77 -6.07 -5.02
N ILE A 77 3.35 -6.54 -3.85
CA ILE A 77 1.98 -7.04 -3.65
C ILE A 77 0.94 -5.92 -3.67
N ASN A 78 1.35 -4.69 -3.35
CA ASN A 78 0.43 -3.55 -3.31
C ASN A 78 -0.22 -3.27 -4.67
N CYS A 79 0.49 -3.48 -5.79
CA CYS A 79 -0.05 -3.21 -7.13
C CYS A 79 -1.15 -4.19 -7.59
N VAL A 80 -1.26 -5.34 -6.92
CA VAL A 80 -2.29 -6.36 -7.22
C VAL A 80 -3.34 -6.49 -6.11
N SER A 81 -3.22 -5.70 -5.03
CA SER A 81 -4.09 -5.79 -3.85
C SER A 81 -5.56 -5.54 -4.18
N SER A 82 -5.86 -4.58 -5.07
CA SER A 82 -7.22 -4.29 -5.50
C SER A 82 -7.82 -5.45 -6.29
N LEU A 83 -7.05 -6.00 -7.24
CA LEU A 83 -7.46 -7.16 -8.06
C LEU A 83 -7.80 -8.35 -7.17
N MET A 84 -7.04 -8.59 -6.11
CA MET A 84 -7.26 -9.73 -5.22
C MET A 84 -8.64 -9.74 -4.54
N ASN A 85 -9.36 -8.61 -4.50
CA ASN A 85 -10.72 -8.56 -3.95
C ASN A 85 -11.80 -9.03 -4.94
N ASP A 86 -11.46 -9.27 -6.20
CA ASP A 86 -12.41 -9.77 -7.19
C ASP A 86 -12.64 -11.28 -7.03
N GLU A 87 -13.88 -11.71 -7.27
CA GLU A 87 -14.27 -13.12 -7.13
C GLU A 87 -13.39 -14.05 -7.98
N ARG A 88 -13.10 -13.61 -9.21
CA ARG A 88 -12.32 -14.35 -10.21
C ARG A 88 -11.32 -13.43 -10.90
N VAL A 89 -10.05 -13.65 -10.61
CA VAL A 89 -8.92 -12.95 -11.23
C VAL A 89 -8.12 -13.95 -12.04
N PRO A 90 -8.01 -13.78 -13.37
CA PRO A 90 -7.11 -14.58 -14.18
C PRO A 90 -5.66 -14.13 -13.99
N SER A 91 -4.71 -15.07 -14.08
CA SER A 91 -3.28 -14.82 -13.95
C SER A 91 -2.77 -13.77 -14.93
N THR A 92 -3.38 -13.67 -16.11
CA THR A 92 -3.04 -12.67 -17.14
C THR A 92 -3.25 -11.24 -16.65
N GLN A 93 -4.28 -10.98 -15.84
CA GLN A 93 -4.50 -9.65 -15.24
C GLN A 93 -3.46 -9.34 -14.16
N ILE A 94 -3.12 -10.34 -13.32
CA ILE A 94 -2.06 -10.21 -12.32
C ILE A 94 -0.72 -9.92 -12.99
N VAL A 95 -0.37 -10.67 -14.04
CA VAL A 95 0.85 -10.45 -14.83
C VAL A 95 0.85 -9.06 -15.48
N SER A 96 -0.29 -8.60 -15.99
CA SER A 96 -0.40 -7.27 -16.60
C SER A 96 -0.19 -6.15 -15.58
N ALA A 97 -0.81 -6.26 -14.40
CA ALA A 97 -0.61 -5.32 -13.29
C ALA A 97 0.87 -5.29 -12.83
N LEU A 98 1.50 -6.47 -12.71
CA LEU A 98 2.92 -6.57 -12.36
C LEU A 98 3.84 -5.95 -13.42
N LYS A 99 3.55 -6.14 -14.72
CA LYS A 99 4.28 -5.50 -15.81
C LYS A 99 4.11 -3.97 -15.77
N GLN A 100 2.92 -3.48 -15.48
CA GLN A 100 2.67 -2.05 -15.33
C GLN A 100 3.44 -1.47 -14.13
N GLU A 101 3.47 -2.17 -13.00
CA GLU A 101 4.24 -1.78 -11.83
C GLU A 101 5.75 -1.76 -12.12
N LEU A 102 6.27 -2.73 -12.90
CA LEU A 102 7.65 -2.73 -13.36
C LEU A 102 7.96 -1.47 -14.18
N LEU A 103 7.09 -1.07 -15.11
CA LEU A 103 7.26 0.15 -15.90
C LEU A 103 7.24 1.39 -15.02
N ARG A 104 6.30 1.47 -14.07
CA ARG A 104 6.22 2.59 -13.10
C ARG A 104 7.51 2.73 -12.30
N ARG A 105 8.05 1.62 -11.79
CA ARG A 105 9.32 1.61 -11.04
C ARG A 105 10.49 2.04 -11.90
N ARG A 106 10.56 1.61 -13.16
CA ARG A 106 11.60 2.04 -14.10
C ARG A 106 11.53 3.54 -14.39
N ALA A 107 10.32 4.07 -14.63
CA ALA A 107 10.11 5.50 -14.85
C ALA A 107 10.49 6.37 -13.64
N HIS A 108 10.50 5.82 -12.42
CA HIS A 108 11.00 6.54 -11.24
C HIS A 108 12.52 6.48 -11.06
N LEU A 109 13.19 5.48 -11.65
CA LEU A 109 14.65 5.33 -11.60
C LEU A 109 15.33 6.07 -12.76
N GLU A 110 14.65 6.12 -13.90
CA GLU A 110 14.97 7.00 -15.02
C GLU A 110 14.30 8.35 -14.78
N GLU A 111 14.92 9.21 -13.96
CA GLU A 111 14.73 10.66 -14.07
C GLU A 111 15.71 11.19 -15.14
N PRO A 112 15.32 11.30 -16.42
CA PRO A 112 15.65 12.48 -17.19
C PRO A 112 14.61 13.54 -16.85
N THR A 113 15.10 14.71 -16.44
CA THR A 113 14.40 16.02 -16.45
C THR A 113 13.04 16.00 -17.18
N PRO A 114 11.94 16.46 -16.55
CA PRO A 114 10.61 16.33 -17.14
C PRO A 114 10.59 17.00 -18.52
N ILE A 115 10.46 16.18 -19.56
CA ILE A 115 10.13 16.66 -20.91
C ILE A 115 8.68 17.13 -20.82
N SER A 116 8.55 18.43 -20.57
CA SER A 116 7.32 19.17 -20.78
C SER A 116 6.89 18.97 -22.24
N VAL A 117 5.80 18.23 -22.45
CA VAL A 117 5.17 18.12 -23.76
C VAL A 117 4.50 19.46 -24.04
N SER A 118 5.25 20.38 -24.63
CA SER A 118 4.72 21.62 -25.19
C SER A 118 5.57 22.05 -26.37
N ASN A 119 5.01 21.80 -27.56
CA ASN A 119 5.15 22.52 -28.83
C ASN A 119 6.52 22.80 -29.45
N ALA A 120 6.47 22.82 -30.79
CA ALA A 120 7.56 22.88 -31.73
C ALA A 120 8.57 24.05 -31.57
N LYS A 121 9.84 23.71 -31.83
CA LYS A 121 10.98 24.52 -32.33
C LYS A 121 11.11 25.97 -31.83
N SER A 122 12.22 26.30 -31.15
CA SER A 122 13.48 26.75 -31.81
C SER A 122 14.54 27.32 -30.85
N LYS A 123 15.81 27.02 -31.18
CA LYS A 123 17.10 27.71 -30.91
C LYS A 123 17.64 27.86 -29.48
N LEU A 124 18.93 27.48 -29.36
CA LEU A 124 19.84 27.71 -28.25
C LEU A 124 19.94 29.20 -27.85
N VAL A 125 19.85 29.49 -26.55
CA VAL A 125 20.65 30.51 -25.85
C VAL A 125 20.90 30.04 -24.41
N SER A 126 22.15 30.04 -23.97
CA SER A 126 22.52 29.84 -22.58
C SER A 126 22.09 31.05 -21.76
N GLN A 127 21.32 30.87 -20.69
CA GLN A 127 21.23 31.87 -19.63
C GLN A 127 20.75 31.24 -18.33
N SER A 128 21.57 31.42 -17.30
CA SER A 128 21.29 31.25 -15.88
C SER A 128 19.83 31.60 -15.54
N SER A 129 19.00 30.57 -15.33
CA SER A 129 17.63 30.70 -14.88
C SER A 129 17.62 30.47 -13.37
N ARG A 130 17.51 31.56 -12.62
CA ARG A 130 17.09 31.53 -11.21
C ARG A 130 15.84 30.67 -11.15
N GLN A 131 15.93 29.50 -10.51
CA GLN A 131 14.78 28.62 -10.31
C GLN A 131 13.68 29.44 -9.64
N SER A 132 12.65 29.80 -10.41
CA SER A 132 11.49 30.49 -9.87
C SER A 132 10.70 29.45 -9.09
N SER A 133 10.97 29.34 -7.79
CA SER A 133 10.19 28.49 -6.90
C SER A 133 8.73 28.93 -6.97
N PHE A 134 7.84 28.03 -7.34
CA PHE A 134 6.40 28.28 -7.41
C PHE A 134 5.70 27.45 -6.36
N CYS A 135 4.93 28.09 -5.48
CA CYS A 135 4.23 27.40 -4.42
C CYS A 135 2.89 26.88 -4.93
N SER A 136 2.71 25.57 -4.94
CA SER A 136 1.45 24.91 -5.34
C SER A 136 0.28 25.17 -4.39
N PHE A 137 0.56 25.63 -3.16
CA PHE A 137 -0.45 25.91 -2.15
C PHE A 137 -1.04 27.32 -2.25
N CYS A 138 -0.20 28.36 -2.21
CA CYS A 138 -0.65 29.75 -2.29
C CYS A 138 -0.69 30.30 -3.73
N LYS A 139 -0.20 29.52 -4.71
CA LYS A 139 -0.09 29.88 -6.13
C LYS A 139 0.72 31.14 -6.40
N GLN A 140 1.64 31.51 -5.49
CA GLN A 140 2.54 32.64 -5.66
C GLN A 140 3.96 32.18 -6.07
N PRO A 141 4.62 32.93 -6.97
CA PRO A 141 6.02 32.71 -7.28
C PRO A 141 6.93 33.26 -6.17
N GLY A 142 8.17 32.76 -6.10
CA GLY A 142 9.22 33.21 -5.19
C GLY A 142 9.51 32.30 -3.99
N HIS A 143 8.72 31.24 -3.78
CA HIS A 143 8.96 30.24 -2.73
C HIS A 143 8.31 28.89 -3.09
N ASP A 144 8.71 27.81 -2.43
CA ASP A 144 8.14 26.47 -2.59
C ASP A 144 7.17 26.10 -1.45
N LEU A 145 6.60 24.90 -1.48
CA LEU A 145 5.66 24.43 -0.47
C LEU A 145 6.28 24.41 0.94
N LEU A 146 7.57 24.09 1.04
CA LEU A 146 8.29 23.95 2.31
C LEU A 146 8.58 25.31 2.96
N ASN A 147 8.77 26.34 2.14
CA ASN A 147 9.02 27.72 2.59
C ASN A 147 7.78 28.61 2.52
N CYS A 148 6.58 28.04 2.37
CA CYS A 148 5.34 28.79 2.30
C CYS A 148 4.80 29.15 3.69
N ASN A 149 4.74 30.45 3.99
CA ASN A 149 4.21 30.92 5.27
C ASN A 149 2.76 30.48 5.50
N ASN A 150 1.92 30.52 4.46
CA ASN A 150 0.51 30.09 4.54
C ASN A 150 0.38 28.59 4.87
N VAL A 151 1.29 27.75 4.37
CA VAL A 151 1.32 26.31 4.71
C VAL A 151 1.76 26.13 6.15
N SER A 152 2.80 26.85 6.58
CA SER A 152 3.32 26.80 7.93
C SER A 152 2.26 27.20 8.96
N GLU A 153 1.49 28.25 8.68
CA GLU A 153 0.39 28.73 9.53
C GLU A 153 -0.72 27.69 9.66
N VAL A 154 -1.19 27.12 8.55
CA VAL A 154 -2.23 26.08 8.56
C VAL A 154 -1.77 24.82 9.31
N LEU A 155 -0.51 24.42 9.15
CA LEU A 155 0.07 23.28 9.88
C LEU A 155 0.18 23.56 11.38
N GLN A 156 0.51 24.79 11.77
CA GLN A 156 0.59 25.20 13.17
C GLN A 156 -0.79 25.27 13.83
N ASP A 157 -1.79 25.76 13.11
CA ASP A 157 -3.19 25.75 13.55
C ASP A 157 -3.73 24.33 13.75
N TYR A 158 -3.45 23.43 12.79
CA TYR A 158 -3.86 22.04 12.91
C TYR A 158 -3.20 21.34 14.12
N LYS A 159 -1.90 21.59 14.35
CA LYS A 159 -1.19 21.07 15.54
C LYS A 159 -1.77 21.63 16.84
N SER A 160 -2.10 22.92 16.88
CA SER A 160 -2.64 23.59 18.07
C SER A 160 -4.04 23.09 18.42
N LYS A 161 -4.92 22.90 17.41
CA LYS A 161 -6.26 22.32 17.59
C LYS A 161 -6.19 20.89 18.11
N ARG A 162 -5.35 20.04 17.51
CA ARG A 162 -5.10 18.66 17.99
C ARG A 162 -4.58 18.64 19.43
N HIS A 163 -3.71 19.58 19.80
CA HIS A 163 -3.17 19.67 21.15
C HIS A 163 -4.23 20.12 22.16
N GLN A 164 -5.08 21.08 21.81
CA GLN A 164 -6.22 21.47 22.64
C GLN A 164 -7.23 20.34 22.81
N GLU A 165 -7.58 19.61 21.74
CA GLU A 165 -8.46 18.44 21.82
C GLU A 165 -7.91 17.36 22.77
N TYR A 166 -6.61 17.09 22.70
CA TYR A 166 -5.93 16.17 23.61
C TYR A 166 -6.00 16.63 25.07
N LEU A 167 -5.75 17.92 25.34
CA LEU A 167 -5.82 18.49 26.69
C LEU A 167 -7.25 18.54 27.25
N SER A 168 -8.25 18.81 26.41
CA SER A 168 -9.66 18.78 26.79
C SER A 168 -10.16 17.36 27.11
N GLN A 169 -9.58 16.33 26.49
CA GLN A 169 -9.92 14.92 26.75
C GLN A 169 -9.16 14.31 27.94
N ASN A 170 -8.10 14.93 28.44
CA ASN A 170 -7.29 14.43 29.56
C ASN A 170 -6.91 15.55 30.57
N PRO A 171 -7.84 16.01 31.42
CA PRO A 171 -7.63 17.15 32.32
C PRO A 171 -6.72 16.87 33.55
N ARG A 172 -6.09 15.70 33.66
CA ARG A 172 -5.28 15.31 34.83
C ARG A 172 -3.83 15.02 34.46
N TRP A 173 -3.02 16.05 34.23
CA TRP A 173 -1.57 16.00 34.55
C TRP A 173 -1.06 17.40 34.90
N PRO A 174 -0.60 17.65 36.14
CA PRO A 174 -0.06 18.94 36.53
C PRO A 174 1.37 19.11 36.01
N HIS A 175 1.65 20.32 35.52
CA HIS A 175 3.00 20.79 35.22
C HIS A 175 3.92 20.70 36.45
N ASN A 176 4.92 19.81 36.40
CA ASN A 176 6.00 19.77 37.36
C ASN A 176 6.94 20.97 37.10
N ARG A 177 6.82 22.04 37.90
CA ARG A 177 7.79 23.15 37.91
C ARG A 177 9.02 22.70 38.69
N GLY A 178 10.10 22.37 37.96
CA GLY A 178 11.42 22.27 38.54
C GLY A 178 11.88 23.63 39.07
N ARG A 179 12.08 23.73 40.39
CA ARG A 179 12.79 24.80 41.06
C ARG A 179 14.07 24.19 41.62
N ALA A 180 15.18 24.40 40.93
CA ALA A 180 16.51 24.21 41.48
C ALA A 180 17.02 25.57 41.97
N GLY A 181 17.31 25.64 43.27
CA GLY A 181 17.95 26.72 43.99
C GLY A 181 18.57 26.11 45.23
#